data_AF-A0A3R7BZL1-F1
#
_entry.id   AF-A0A3R7BZL1-F1
#
_cell.length_a   1.000
_cell.length_b   1.000
_cell.length_c   1.000
_cell.angle_alpha   90.00
_cell.angle_beta   90.00
_cell.angle_gamma   90.00
#
_symmetry.space_group_name_H-M   'P 1'
#
loop_
_entity.id
_entity.type
_entity.pdbx_description
1 polymer ?
#
loop_
_entity_poly.entity_id
_entity_poly.type
_entity_poly.pdbx_seq_one_letter_code
_entity_poly.pdbx_strand_id
1 'polypeptide(L)'
;MAFEASGNYEYFYDLLESLGHKVVLAHPLKTRMIAESRVKTDKVDAKTQAELLRANLLPTSHVPTKEIRALRHLVRHRIALGRFRVRVKTQIKTELRRKNITEQFEKHGYRFVSGDIRSFGKGDKRSGKQDRESREGI
;
A
#
# COMPACT_ATOMS: atom_id res chain seq x y z
N MET A 1 -14.20 17.95 -21.11
CA MET A 1 -14.98 17.54 -19.91
C MET A 1 -14.09 17.63 -18.68
N ALA A 2 -14.66 17.84 -17.49
CA ALA A 2 -13.90 17.82 -16.23
C ALA A 2 -14.58 16.95 -15.19
N PHE A 3 -13.77 16.29 -14.36
CA PHE A 3 -14.22 15.58 -13.16
C PHE A 3 -13.15 15.66 -12.07
N GLU A 4 -13.55 15.46 -10.83
CA GLU A 4 -12.68 15.56 -9.66
C GLU A 4 -11.77 14.33 -9.51
N ALA A 5 -10.54 14.55 -9.02
CA ALA A 5 -9.66 13.45 -8.67
C ALA A 5 -10.26 12.63 -7.51
N SER A 6 -10.74 11.43 -7.83
CA SER A 6 -11.34 10.46 -6.90
C SER A 6 -10.53 9.16 -6.85
N GLY A 7 -10.77 8.26 -5.90
CA GLY A 7 -9.96 7.02 -5.77
C GLY A 7 -9.90 6.15 -7.04
N ASN A 8 -10.91 6.22 -7.91
CA ASN A 8 -11.06 5.39 -9.10
C ASN A 8 -11.04 6.21 -10.41
N TYR A 9 -10.51 7.44 -10.38
CA TYR A 9 -10.53 8.36 -11.53
C TYR A 9 -9.86 7.77 -12.79
N GLU A 10 -8.88 6.88 -12.60
CA GLU A 10 -8.04 6.32 -13.67
C GLU A 10 -8.87 5.57 -14.72
N TYR A 11 -9.86 4.78 -14.30
CA TYR A 11 -10.72 4.02 -15.22
C TYR A 11 -11.53 4.93 -16.14
N PHE A 12 -12.20 5.94 -15.56
CA PHE A 12 -13.01 6.88 -16.33
C PHE A 12 -12.15 7.79 -17.21
N TYR A 13 -10.98 8.18 -16.72
CA TYR A 13 -10.01 8.94 -17.49
C TYR A 13 -9.59 8.18 -18.75
N ASP A 14 -9.17 6.92 -18.60
CA ASP A 14 -8.72 6.08 -19.72
C ASP A 14 -9.85 5.76 -20.70
N LEU A 15 -11.05 5.50 -20.19
CA LEU A 15 -12.24 5.25 -21.03
C LEU A 15 -12.56 6.47 -21.89
N LEU A 16 -12.69 7.65 -21.29
CA LEU A 16 -13.06 8.87 -22.01
C LEU A 16 -11.95 9.31 -22.97
N GLU A 17 -10.68 9.14 -22.60
CA GLU A 17 -9.55 9.39 -23.50
C GLU A 17 -9.57 8.44 -24.71
N SER A 18 -9.90 7.15 -24.51
CA SER A 18 -10.03 6.18 -25.61
C SER A 18 -11.17 6.49 -26.58
N LEU A 19 -12.20 7.19 -26.11
CA LEU A 19 -13.32 7.68 -26.92
C LEU A 19 -13.00 9.01 -27.63
N GLY A 20 -11.78 9.54 -27.50
CA GLY A 20 -11.33 10.78 -28.14
C GLY A 20 -11.74 12.06 -27.40
N HIS A 21 -12.23 11.96 -26.15
CA HIS A 21 -12.60 13.14 -25.38
C HIS A 21 -11.39 13.76 -24.67
N LYS A 22 -11.29 15.09 -24.72
CA LYS A 22 -10.35 15.84 -23.88
C LYS A 22 -10.87 15.91 -22.45
N VAL A 23 -10.15 15.25 -21.55
CA VAL A 23 -10.48 15.12 -20.13
C VAL A 23 -9.57 16.00 -19.29
N VAL A 24 -10.15 16.74 -18.34
CA VAL A 24 -9.42 17.56 -17.36
C VAL A 24 -9.72 17.04 -15.96
N LEU A 25 -8.69 16.68 -15.21
CA LEU A 25 -8.84 16.26 -13.82
C LEU A 25 -8.78 17.48 -12.89
N ALA A 26 -9.83 17.72 -12.10
CA ALA A 26 -9.87 18.80 -11.13
C ALA A 26 -9.17 18.40 -9.82
N HIS A 27 -8.46 19.33 -9.20
CA HIS A 27 -7.78 19.12 -7.93
C HIS A 27 -8.77 19.26 -6.76
N PRO A 28 -9.11 18.17 -6.05
CA PRO A 28 -10.23 18.13 -5.10
C PRO A 28 -10.16 19.21 -4.02
N LEU A 29 -9.00 19.34 -3.35
CA LEU A 29 -8.84 20.33 -2.27
C LEU A 29 -8.95 21.77 -2.77
N LYS A 30 -8.26 22.10 -3.86
CA LYS A 30 -8.27 23.46 -4.43
C LYS A 30 -9.65 23.80 -5.02
N THR A 31 -10.30 22.86 -5.68
CA THR A 31 -11.66 23.04 -6.20
C THR A 31 -12.63 23.27 -5.05
N ARG A 32 -12.53 22.51 -3.95
CA ARG A 32 -13.33 22.73 -2.74
C ARG A 32 -13.12 24.13 -2.16
N MET A 33 -11.88 24.61 -2.06
CA MET A 33 -11.62 25.97 -1.55
C MET A 33 -12.30 27.09 -2.35
N ILE A 34 -12.59 26.88 -3.63
CA ILE A 34 -13.16 27.90 -4.53
C ILE A 34 -14.67 27.70 -4.73
N ALA A 35 -15.13 26.45 -4.72
CA ALA A 35 -16.47 26.05 -5.14
C ALA A 35 -17.26 25.30 -4.05
N GLU A 36 -16.82 25.34 -2.79
CA GLU A 36 -17.57 24.74 -1.69
C GLU A 36 -18.88 25.50 -1.47
N SER A 37 -19.98 24.87 -1.91
CA SER A 37 -21.33 25.38 -1.73
C SER A 37 -21.94 24.83 -0.43
N ARG A 38 -22.84 25.60 0.19
CA ARG A 38 -23.61 25.15 1.37
C ARG A 38 -24.59 24.02 1.03
N VAL A 39 -24.97 23.87 -0.24
CA VAL A 39 -25.90 22.84 -0.73
C VAL A 39 -25.15 21.91 -1.67
N LYS A 40 -24.55 20.88 -1.10
CA LYS A 40 -23.76 19.89 -1.85
C LYS A 40 -24.68 18.88 -2.54
N THR A 41 -24.84 19.01 -3.85
CA THR A 41 -25.53 18.03 -4.69
C THR A 41 -24.77 17.84 -5.99
N ASP A 42 -24.76 16.63 -6.54
CA ASP A 42 -24.00 16.31 -7.76
C ASP A 42 -24.35 17.23 -8.95
N LYS A 43 -25.62 17.67 -9.04
CA LYS A 43 -26.07 18.63 -10.07
C LYS A 43 -25.41 20.01 -9.90
N VAL A 44 -25.36 20.52 -8.68
CA VAL A 44 -24.75 21.82 -8.37
C VAL A 44 -23.24 21.74 -8.57
N ASP A 45 -22.61 20.66 -8.13
CA ASP A 45 -21.16 20.46 -8.26
C ASP A 45 -20.75 20.34 -9.74
N ALA A 46 -21.49 19.59 -10.55
CA ALA A 46 -21.23 19.48 -11.99
C ALA A 46 -21.37 20.82 -12.73
N LYS A 47 -22.42 21.59 -12.41
CA LYS A 47 -22.61 22.94 -12.98
C LYS A 47 -21.46 23.86 -12.60
N THR A 48 -21.05 23.85 -11.34
CA THR A 48 -19.96 24.69 -10.84
C THR A 48 -18.62 24.32 -11.48
N GLN A 49 -18.35 23.03 -11.64
CA GLN A 49 -17.15 22.57 -12.36
C GLN A 49 -17.16 23.00 -13.83
N ALA A 50 -18.31 22.93 -14.50
CA ALA A 50 -18.44 23.38 -15.89
C ALA A 50 -18.22 24.90 -16.03
N GLU A 51 -18.75 25.70 -15.10
CA GLU A 51 -18.54 27.14 -15.06
C GLU A 51 -17.07 27.50 -14.82
N LEU A 52 -16.41 26.86 -13.85
CA LEU A 52 -14.98 27.03 -13.59
C LEU A 52 -14.11 26.60 -14.79
N LEU A 53 -14.47 25.50 -15.45
CA LEU A 53 -13.75 25.03 -16.63
C LEU A 53 -13.90 26.04 -17.79
N ARG A 54 -15.12 26.53 -18.03
CA ARG A 54 -15.41 27.53 -19.06
C ARG A 54 -14.67 28.84 -18.80
N ALA A 55 -14.58 29.26 -17.53
CA ALA A 55 -13.85 30.45 -17.12
C ALA A 55 -12.32 30.25 -17.11
N ASN A 56 -11.82 29.05 -17.40
CA ASN A 56 -10.41 28.66 -17.26
C ASN A 56 -9.85 28.89 -15.83
N LEU A 57 -10.73 28.79 -14.83
CA LEU A 57 -10.42 28.96 -13.40
C LEU A 57 -10.37 27.63 -12.64
N LEU A 58 -10.64 26.51 -13.32
CA LEU A 58 -10.65 25.20 -12.69
C LEU A 58 -9.22 24.78 -12.29
N PRO A 59 -8.94 24.55 -10.98
CA PRO A 59 -7.65 24.04 -10.57
C PRO A 59 -7.45 22.61 -11.07
N THR A 60 -6.47 22.39 -11.93
CA THR A 60 -6.21 21.07 -12.51
C THR A 60 -5.22 20.26 -11.69
N SER A 61 -5.42 18.94 -11.65
CA SER A 61 -4.48 17.97 -11.10
C SER A 61 -3.67 17.33 -12.23
N HIS A 62 -2.37 17.15 -12.01
CA HIS A 62 -1.52 16.46 -12.97
C HIS A 62 -1.88 14.97 -13.04
N VAL A 63 -2.15 14.46 -14.25
CA VAL A 63 -2.38 13.05 -14.53
C VAL A 63 -1.11 12.43 -15.12
N PRO A 64 -0.44 11.51 -14.40
CA PRO A 64 0.76 10.86 -14.92
C PRO A 64 0.43 9.81 -15.97
N THR A 65 1.43 9.49 -16.79
CA THR A 65 1.30 8.49 -17.85
C THR A 65 0.90 7.12 -17.30
N LYS A 66 0.38 6.24 -18.18
CA LYS A 66 -0.09 4.90 -17.81
C LYS A 66 1.02 4.08 -17.16
N GLU A 67 2.26 4.20 -17.64
CA GLU A 67 3.44 3.50 -17.12
C GLU A 67 3.76 3.95 -15.69
N ILE A 68 3.75 5.26 -15.45
CA ILE A 68 3.99 5.82 -14.11
C ILE A 68 2.87 5.45 -13.13
N ARG A 69 1.61 5.42 -13.60
CA ARG A 69 0.48 4.95 -12.80
C ARG A 69 0.65 3.48 -12.41
N ALA A 70 0.96 2.61 -13.37
CA ALA A 70 1.22 1.19 -13.12
C ALA A 70 2.34 0.96 -12.10
N LEU A 71 3.48 1.67 -12.24
CA LEU A 71 4.57 1.61 -11.27
C LEU A 71 4.14 2.03 -9.86
N ARG A 72 3.35 3.11 -9.74
CA ARG A 72 2.84 3.54 -8.43
C ARG A 72 1.87 2.53 -7.82
N HIS A 73 1.04 1.87 -8.61
CA HIS A 73 0.18 0.78 -8.13
C HIS A 73 1.00 -0.36 -7.55
N LEU A 74 2.05 -0.81 -8.24
CA LEU A 74 2.96 -1.84 -7.76
C LEU A 74 3.63 -1.46 -6.43
N VAL A 75 4.17 -0.25 -6.34
CA VAL A 75 4.83 0.24 -5.11
C VAL A 75 3.83 0.32 -3.95
N ARG A 76 2.64 0.89 -4.18
CA ARG A 76 1.58 0.98 -3.16
C ARG A 76 1.12 -0.40 -2.71
N HIS A 77 0.96 -1.34 -3.65
CA HIS A 77 0.58 -2.71 -3.35
C HIS A 77 1.65 -3.41 -2.49
N ARG A 78 2.92 -3.28 -2.85
CA ARG A 78 4.04 -3.81 -2.04
C ARG A 78 4.05 -3.24 -0.62
N ILE A 79 3.83 -1.94 -0.46
CA ILE A 79 3.74 -1.29 0.86
C ILE A 79 2.54 -1.84 1.64
N ALA A 80 1.38 -2.00 0.99
CA ALA A 80 0.17 -2.56 1.60
C ALA A 80 0.41 -4.00 2.09
N LEU A 81 1.04 -4.85 1.28
CA LEU A 81 1.44 -6.20 1.68
C LEU A 81 2.42 -6.19 2.86
N GLY A 82 3.39 -5.28 2.85
CA GLY A 82 4.31 -5.09 3.97
C GLY A 82 3.59 -4.76 5.27
N ARG A 83 2.62 -3.84 5.23
CA ARG A 83 1.77 -3.48 6.38
C ARG A 83 0.87 -4.63 6.82
N PHE A 84 0.29 -5.35 5.86
CA PHE A 84 -0.54 -6.51 6.12
C PHE A 84 0.25 -7.61 6.84
N ARG A 85 1.46 -7.90 6.37
CA ARG A 85 2.38 -8.84 7.02
C ARG A 85 2.66 -8.45 8.47
N VAL A 86 2.94 -7.17 8.74
CA VAL A 86 3.16 -6.68 10.12
C VAL A 86 1.89 -6.85 10.96
N ARG A 87 0.72 -6.50 10.42
CA ARG A 87 -0.57 -6.65 11.11
C ARG A 87 -0.82 -8.10 11.54
N VAL A 88 -0.66 -9.05 10.63
CA VAL A 88 -0.86 -10.48 10.92
C VAL A 88 0.14 -10.97 11.97
N LYS A 89 1.41 -10.57 11.86
CA LYS A 89 2.44 -10.91 12.86
C LYS A 89 2.09 -10.37 14.25
N THR A 90 1.62 -9.14 14.32
CA THR A 90 1.20 -8.53 15.59
C THR A 90 -0.02 -9.24 16.16
N GLN A 91 -1.01 -9.59 15.34
CA GLN A 91 -2.18 -10.36 15.80
C GLN A 91 -1.77 -11.72 16.39
N ILE A 92 -0.90 -12.47 15.71
CA ILE A 92 -0.39 -13.75 16.22
C ILE A 92 0.31 -13.56 17.57
N LYS A 93 1.18 -12.55 17.69
CA LYS A 93 1.87 -12.24 18.96
C LYS A 93 0.89 -11.94 20.09
N THR A 94 -0.16 -11.16 19.81
CA THR A 94 -1.20 -10.83 20.79
C THR A 94 -1.94 -12.08 21.25
N GLU A 95 -2.34 -12.97 20.34
CA GLU A 95 -3.02 -14.22 20.70
C GLU A 95 -2.13 -15.19 21.49
N LEU A 96 -0.84 -15.30 21.15
CA LEU A 96 0.11 -16.13 21.91
C LEU A 96 0.32 -15.61 23.33
N ARG A 97 0.42 -14.27 23.49
CA ARG A 97 0.51 -13.63 24.81
C ARG A 97 -0.74 -13.88 25.65
N ARG A 98 -1.94 -13.79 25.05
CA ARG A 98 -3.20 -14.10 25.75
C ARG A 98 -3.23 -15.52 26.30
N LYS A 99 -2.62 -16.49 25.60
CA LYS A 99 -2.55 -17.89 26.02
C LYS A 99 -1.34 -18.22 26.92
N ASN A 100 -0.48 -17.25 27.21
CA ASN A 100 0.75 -17.41 27.99
C ASN A 100 1.74 -18.47 27.45
N ILE A 101 1.79 -18.69 26.13
CA ILE A 101 2.63 -19.73 25.47
C ILE A 101 3.92 -19.11 24.85
N THR A 102 4.34 -17.94 25.33
CA THR A 102 5.37 -17.12 24.67
C THR A 102 6.77 -17.75 24.69
N GLU A 103 7.15 -18.46 25.76
CA GLU A 103 8.49 -19.06 25.93
C GLU A 103 8.79 -20.21 24.95
N GLN A 104 7.79 -21.04 24.62
CA GLN A 104 7.97 -22.18 23.71
C GLN A 104 8.20 -21.73 22.26
N PHE A 105 7.56 -20.62 21.88
CA PHE A 105 7.73 -20.00 20.57
C PHE A 105 9.06 -19.25 20.45
N GLU A 106 9.59 -18.68 21.54
CA GLU A 106 10.90 -17.98 21.57
C GLU A 106 12.06 -18.88 21.18
N LYS A 107 12.02 -20.15 21.61
CA LYS A 107 13.07 -21.13 21.32
C LYS A 107 13.09 -21.64 19.87
N HIS A 108 11.96 -21.62 19.15
CA HIS A 108 11.83 -22.31 17.85
C HIS A 108 11.38 -21.43 16.66
N GLY A 109 10.73 -20.29 16.88
CA GLY A 109 9.90 -19.66 15.83
C GLY A 109 10.16 -18.20 15.48
N TYR A 110 10.97 -17.47 16.26
CA TYR A 110 11.07 -16.01 16.05
C TYR A 110 11.82 -15.62 14.78
N ARG A 111 12.63 -16.50 14.20
CA ARG A 111 13.42 -16.19 12.99
C ARG A 111 12.55 -15.83 11.77
N PHE A 112 11.35 -16.40 11.66
CA PHE A 112 10.40 -16.10 10.57
C PHE A 112 9.54 -14.86 10.86
N VAL A 113 9.26 -14.58 12.13
CA VAL A 113 8.40 -13.46 12.55
C VAL A 113 9.19 -12.16 12.74
N SER A 114 10.46 -12.21 13.12
CA SER A 114 11.33 -11.02 13.28
C SER A 114 11.91 -10.48 11.97
N GLY A 115 11.95 -11.28 10.90
CA GLY A 115 12.22 -10.78 9.56
C GLY A 115 13.66 -10.28 9.34
N ASP A 116 14.65 -11.08 9.72
CA ASP A 116 16.00 -10.93 9.19
C ASP A 116 16.21 -11.94 8.04
N ILE A 117 15.84 -11.52 6.82
CA ILE A 117 16.03 -12.31 5.58
C ILE A 117 17.52 -12.59 5.28
N ARG A 118 18.45 -11.89 5.96
CA ARG A 118 19.90 -12.04 5.77
C ARG A 118 20.49 -13.32 6.35
N SER A 119 19.72 -14.10 7.11
CA SER A 119 20.21 -15.29 7.82
C SER A 119 20.15 -16.60 7.02
N PHE A 120 19.72 -16.56 5.75
CA PHE A 120 19.50 -17.73 4.88
C PHE A 120 20.77 -18.37 4.29
N GLY A 121 21.94 -18.24 4.94
CA GLY A 121 23.21 -18.58 4.28
C GLY A 121 24.40 -19.02 5.16
N LYS A 122 24.21 -19.39 6.43
CA LYS A 122 25.30 -20.05 7.19
C LYS A 122 24.87 -21.44 7.62
N GLY A 123 25.38 -22.42 6.86
CA GLY A 123 25.26 -23.85 7.15
C GLY A 123 25.72 -24.18 8.55
N ASP A 124 24.94 -25.02 9.20
CA ASP A 124 25.18 -25.56 10.53
C ASP A 124 26.39 -26.50 10.49
N LYS A 125 27.53 -26.04 11.01
CA LYS A 125 28.72 -26.87 11.26
C LYS A 125 28.80 -27.22 12.75
N ARG A 126 27.80 -27.90 13.30
CA ARG A 126 27.89 -28.52 14.63
C ARG A 126 27.16 -29.87 14.70
N SER A 127 27.64 -30.84 13.91
CA SER A 127 27.49 -32.26 14.25
C SER A 127 28.81 -32.97 13.97
N GLY A 128 29.55 -33.35 15.02
CA GLY A 128 30.78 -34.11 14.84
C GLY A 128 31.86 -33.96 15.92
N LYS A 129 31.50 -33.66 17.17
CA LYS A 129 32.51 -33.61 18.25
C LYS A 129 32.04 -34.19 19.58
N GLN A 130 31.16 -35.19 19.57
CA GLN A 130 30.81 -35.96 20.79
C GLN A 130 31.23 -37.43 20.76
N ASP A 131 31.74 -37.97 19.65
CA ASP A 131 32.06 -39.41 19.57
C ASP A 131 33.55 -39.75 19.70
N ARG A 132 34.38 -38.90 20.33
CA ARG A 132 35.83 -39.17 20.51
C ARG A 132 36.32 -39.31 21.95
N GLU A 133 35.48 -39.13 22.96
CA GLU A 133 35.90 -39.24 24.38
C GLU A 133 35.51 -40.55 25.07
N SER A 134 35.13 -41.59 24.31
CA SER A 134 34.76 -42.90 24.89
C SER A 134 35.69 -44.06 24.48
N ARG A 135 36.93 -43.79 24.05
CA ARG A 135 37.88 -44.85 23.64
C ARG A 135 39.28 -44.81 24.27
N GLU A 136 39.55 -43.94 25.24
CA GLU A 136 40.81 -43.97 26.00
C GLU A 136 40.49 -44.09 27.49
N GLY A 137 40.30 -45.34 27.91
CA GLY A 137 39.93 -45.71 29.27
C GLY A 137 40.08 -47.21 29.49
N ILE A 138 41.25 -47.75 29.15
CA ILE A 138 41.87 -48.97 29.71
C ILE A 138 43.37 -48.72 29.77
#